data_AF-A0A2V7SU09-F1
#
_entry.id   AF-A0A2V7SU09-F1
#
_cell.length_a   1.000
_cell.length_b   1.000
_cell.length_c   1.000
_cell.angle_alpha   90.00
_cell.angle_beta   90.00
_cell.angle_gamma   90.00
#
_symmetry.space_group_name_H-M   'P 1'
#
loop_
_entity.id
_entity.type
_entity.pdbx_description
1 polymer ?
#
loop_
_entity_poly.entity_id
_entity_poly.type
_entity_poly.pdbx_seq_one_letter_code
_entity_poly.pdbx_strand_id
1 'polypeptide(L)'
;MDTGAELTLQIVRRAQSYARPDVPLAPDSWLLWPGGERLDWVSARARLGALAKPLLVAPLLEPGMLGLWTIDALDEARKQVVGHGVATQVRYYAEKLAALGVEYGPIRFKSGTSEYSMSREEFLHWATEYAINVGISLEVAADALGARVRILPSRGRPPLTL
;
A
#
# COMPACT_ATOMS: atom_id res chain seq x y z
N MET A 1 -1.00 16.88 -5.95
CA MET A 1 -1.82 15.78 -5.42
C MET A 1 -0.86 14.67 -5.05
N ASP A 2 -0.89 14.15 -3.81
CA ASP A 2 0.03 13.08 -3.40
C ASP A 2 -0.38 11.75 -4.05
N THR A 3 0.38 11.37 -5.07
CA THR A 3 0.21 10.15 -5.88
C THR A 3 0.47 8.88 -5.08
N GLY A 4 1.41 8.91 -4.13
CA GLY A 4 1.73 7.78 -3.26
C GLY A 4 0.63 7.50 -2.23
N ALA A 5 0.03 8.55 -1.65
CA ALA A 5 -1.11 8.42 -0.74
C ALA A 5 -2.33 7.81 -1.44
N GLU A 6 -2.64 8.26 -2.67
CA GLU A 6 -3.73 7.69 -3.48
C GLU A 6 -3.49 6.20 -3.74
N LEU A 7 -2.30 5.82 -4.24
CA LEU A 7 -1.97 4.41 -4.49
C LEU A 7 -2.11 3.57 -3.22
N THR A 8 -1.63 4.07 -2.08
CA THR A 8 -1.72 3.38 -0.79
C THR A 8 -3.16 3.06 -0.42
N LEU A 9 -4.06 4.04 -0.52
CA LEU A 9 -5.48 3.87 -0.23
C LEU A 9 -6.17 2.89 -1.18
N GLN A 10 -5.82 2.95 -2.46
CA GLN A 10 -6.31 2.04 -3.48
C GLN A 10 -5.92 0.58 -3.18
N ILE A 11 -4.69 0.36 -2.74
CA ILE A 11 -4.16 -0.95 -2.32
C ILE A 11 -4.87 -1.46 -1.07
N VAL A 12 -4.99 -0.63 -0.03
CA VAL A 12 -5.70 -0.94 1.23
C VAL A 12 -7.14 -1.36 0.94
N ARG A 13 -7.86 -0.55 0.15
CA ARG A 13 -9.23 -0.82 -0.28
C ARG A 13 -9.35 -2.20 -0.93
N ARG A 14 -8.43 -2.50 -1.86
CA ARG A 14 -8.42 -3.78 -2.56
C ARG A 14 -8.12 -4.94 -1.63
N ALA A 15 -7.17 -4.79 -0.71
CA ALA A 15 -6.84 -5.81 0.28
C ALA A 15 -8.02 -6.14 1.19
N GLN A 16 -8.71 -5.11 1.72
CA GLN A 16 -9.90 -5.28 2.56
C GLN A 16 -11.03 -5.99 1.81
N SER A 17 -11.22 -5.70 0.52
CA SER A 17 -12.24 -6.36 -0.29
C SER A 17 -12.03 -7.87 -0.49
N TYR A 18 -10.78 -8.34 -0.43
CA TYR A 18 -10.51 -9.79 -0.48
C TYR A 18 -10.87 -10.48 0.83
N ALA A 19 -10.68 -9.79 1.95
CA ALA A 19 -10.95 -10.36 3.28
C ALA A 19 -12.43 -10.30 3.66
N ARG A 20 -13.16 -9.30 3.16
CA ARG A 20 -14.59 -9.07 3.44
C ARG A 20 -15.34 -8.76 2.14
N PRO A 21 -15.57 -9.75 1.27
CA PRO A 21 -16.31 -9.54 0.02
C PRO A 21 -17.79 -9.20 0.26
N ASP A 22 -18.30 -9.48 1.47
CA ASP A 22 -19.63 -9.16 1.96
C ASP A 22 -19.82 -7.69 2.37
N VAL A 23 -18.72 -6.96 2.58
CA VAL A 23 -18.73 -5.53 2.93
C VAL A 23 -18.49 -4.73 1.65
N PRO A 24 -19.25 -3.64 1.41
CA PRO A 24 -19.01 -2.78 0.26
C PRO A 24 -17.54 -2.37 0.16
N LEU A 25 -16.99 -2.47 -1.06
CA LEU A 25 -15.60 -2.14 -1.40
C LEU A 25 -15.15 -0.75 -0.94
N ALA A 26 -16.08 0.15 -0.61
CA ALA A 26 -15.81 1.46 -0.08
C ALA A 26 -16.61 1.61 1.22
N PRO A 27 -15.98 1.59 2.41
CA PRO A 27 -16.60 2.32 3.50
C PRO A 27 -16.60 3.80 3.09
N ASP A 28 -17.67 4.55 3.37
CA ASP A 28 -17.73 6.00 3.11
C ASP A 28 -16.61 6.76 3.86
N SER A 29 -15.96 6.07 4.81
CA SER A 29 -14.87 6.59 5.60
C SER A 29 -14.00 5.47 6.21
N TRP A 30 -12.71 5.74 6.40
CA TRP A 30 -11.81 4.88 7.18
C TRP A 30 -11.69 5.40 8.60
N LEU A 31 -11.71 4.47 9.54
CA LEU A 31 -11.30 4.74 10.91
C LEU A 31 -9.76 4.63 11.00
N LEU A 32 -9.09 5.76 11.25
CA LEU A 32 -7.64 5.80 11.45
C LEU A 32 -7.30 5.32 12.86
N TRP A 33 -6.46 4.29 12.95
CA TRP A 33 -5.91 3.81 14.21
C TRP A 33 -4.46 4.29 14.38
N PRO A 34 -4.04 4.74 15.59
CA PRO A 34 -4.74 4.67 16.89
C PRO A 34 -5.67 5.84 17.22
N GLY A 35 -5.80 6.86 16.37
CA GLY A 35 -6.54 8.09 16.69
C GLY A 35 -8.06 7.93 16.84
N GLY A 36 -8.65 6.86 16.28
CA GLY A 36 -10.10 6.65 16.30
C GLY A 36 -10.88 7.65 15.44
N GLU A 37 -10.21 8.38 14.55
CA GLU A 37 -10.83 9.38 13.69
C GLU A 37 -11.39 8.74 12.42
N ARG A 38 -12.62 9.09 12.05
CA ARG A 38 -13.27 8.59 10.84
C ARG A 38 -13.14 9.62 9.72
N LEU A 39 -12.47 9.27 8.62
CA LEU A 39 -12.14 10.16 7.50
C LEU A 39 -12.68 9.63 6.18
N ASP A 40 -13.25 10.51 5.36
CA ASP A 40 -13.57 10.20 3.96
C ASP A 40 -12.30 10.00 3.11
N TRP A 41 -12.46 9.60 1.85
CA TRP A 41 -11.33 9.33 0.95
C TRP A 41 -10.38 10.51 0.82
N VAL A 42 -10.93 11.71 0.62
CA VAL A 42 -10.15 12.93 0.35
C VAL A 42 -9.32 13.30 1.58
N SER A 43 -9.95 13.24 2.76
CA SER A 43 -9.33 13.58 4.04
C SER A 43 -8.29 12.53 4.45
N ALA A 44 -8.58 11.24 4.25
CA ALA A 44 -7.62 10.17 4.50
C ALA A 44 -6.38 10.29 3.60
N ARG A 45 -6.57 10.65 2.33
CA ARG A 45 -5.46 10.89 1.39
C ARG A 45 -4.61 12.07 1.81
N ALA A 46 -5.26 13.19 2.16
CA ALA A 46 -4.56 14.38 2.65
C ALA A 46 -3.77 14.07 3.93
N ARG A 47 -4.39 13.33 4.86
CA ARG A 47 -3.74 12.92 6.12
C ARG A 47 -2.54 12.02 5.89
N LEU A 48 -2.66 11.05 4.98
CA LEU A 48 -1.55 10.18 4.59
C LEU A 48 -0.38 10.97 4.02
N GLY A 49 -0.63 11.91 3.12
CA GLY A 49 0.42 12.73 2.51
C GLY A 49 1.09 13.70 3.48
N ALA A 50 0.40 14.10 4.54
CA ALA A 50 0.96 14.98 5.57
C ALA A 50 1.79 14.26 6.64
N LEU A 51 1.70 12.94 6.76
CA LEU A 51 2.44 12.16 7.76
C LEU A 51 3.90 11.99 7.35
N ALA A 52 4.80 12.10 8.34
CA ALA A 52 6.22 11.82 8.18
C ALA A 52 6.45 10.40 7.63
N LYS A 53 7.41 10.29 6.70
CA LYS A 53 7.80 9.04 6.03
C LYS A 53 9.14 8.54 6.60
N PRO A 54 9.38 7.21 6.60
CA PRO A 54 8.47 6.16 6.13
C PRO A 54 7.30 5.88 7.09
N LEU A 55 6.20 5.41 6.53
CA LEU A 55 4.96 5.11 7.24
C LEU A 55 4.62 3.62 7.12
N LEU A 56 4.37 2.98 8.26
CA LEU A 56 3.79 1.64 8.29
C LEU A 56 2.27 1.76 8.13
N VAL A 57 1.74 1.05 7.15
CA VAL A 57 0.31 1.05 6.79
C VAL A 57 -0.23 -0.37 6.88
N ALA A 58 -1.26 -0.58 7.69
CA ALA A 58 -1.95 -1.86 7.77
C ALA A 58 -3.43 -1.71 7.44
N PRO A 59 -3.96 -2.44 6.44
CA PRO A 59 -5.40 -2.61 6.30
C PRO A 59 -5.89 -3.50 7.43
N LEU A 60 -6.66 -2.93 8.36
CA LEU A 60 -7.25 -3.64 9.48
C LEU A 60 -8.67 -4.07 9.08
N LEU A 61 -9.01 -5.34 9.34
CA LEU A 61 -10.17 -6.01 8.76
C LEU A 61 -11.50 -5.67 9.42
N GLU A 62 -11.52 -5.38 10.71
CA GLU A 62 -12.72 -4.97 11.45
C GLU A 62 -12.43 -3.69 12.23
N PRO A 63 -13.25 -2.63 12.16
CA PRO A 63 -14.43 -2.38 11.31
C PRO A 63 -14.10 -1.66 9.97
N GLY A 64 -13.10 -2.11 9.21
CA GLY A 64 -12.61 -1.36 8.03
C GLY A 64 -11.68 -0.20 8.41
N MET A 65 -10.73 -0.51 9.29
CA MET A 65 -9.75 0.45 9.82
C MET A 65 -8.51 0.55 8.94
N LEU A 66 -7.86 1.70 9.00
CA LEU A 66 -6.54 1.93 8.44
C LEU A 66 -5.57 2.22 9.59
N GLY A 67 -4.69 1.27 9.89
CA GLY A 67 -3.65 1.44 10.90
C GLY A 67 -2.47 2.20 10.31
N LEU A 68 -2.11 3.32 10.95
CA LEU A 68 -1.00 4.19 10.53
C LEU A 68 -0.02 4.39 11.68
N TRP A 69 1.24 4.02 11.47
CA TRP A 69 2.30 4.24 12.45
C TRP A 69 3.48 4.93 11.78
N THR A 70 3.83 6.13 12.24
CA THR A 70 5.08 6.78 11.87
C THR A 70 6.24 6.03 12.52
N ILE A 71 7.34 5.88 11.80
CA ILE A 71 8.51 5.15 12.32
C ILE A 71 9.07 5.80 13.58
N ASP A 72 9.00 7.13 13.69
CA ASP A 72 9.47 7.86 14.87
C ASP A 72 8.72 7.52 16.16
N ALA A 73 7.48 7.04 16.05
CA ALA A 73 6.67 6.62 17.19
C ALA A 73 6.98 5.19 17.67
N LEU A 74 7.83 4.45 16.94
CA LEU A 74 8.23 3.08 17.29
C LEU A 74 9.47 3.08 18.20
N ASP A 75 9.67 2.02 18.97
CA ASP A 75 10.96 1.79 19.64
C ASP A 75 12.06 1.38 18.64
N GLU A 76 13.32 1.47 19.06
CA GLU A 76 14.47 1.20 18.19
C GLU A 76 14.48 -0.21 17.57
N ALA A 77 14.04 -1.23 18.31
CA ALA A 77 13.97 -2.59 17.76
C ALA A 77 12.94 -2.67 16.63
N ARG A 78 11.76 -2.06 16.82
CA ARG A 78 10.70 -1.99 15.81
C ARG A 78 11.09 -1.11 14.63
N LYS A 79 11.80 0.01 14.85
CA LYS A 79 12.37 0.83 13.77
C LYS A 79 13.30 0.02 12.87
N GLN A 80 14.18 -0.80 13.45
CA GLN A 80 15.08 -1.66 12.68
C GLN A 80 14.31 -2.68 11.83
N VAL A 81 13.28 -3.31 12.40
CA VAL A 81 12.43 -4.27 11.66
C VAL A 81 11.72 -3.59 10.49
N VAL A 82 11.10 -2.43 10.72
CA VAL A 82 10.40 -1.69 9.65
C VAL A 82 11.39 -1.19 8.60
N GLY A 83 12.53 -0.64 9.00
CA GLY A 83 13.58 -0.20 8.08
C GLY A 83 14.10 -1.33 7.19
N HIS A 84 14.34 -2.52 7.77
CA HIS A 84 14.70 -3.70 7.00
C HIS A 84 13.58 -4.15 6.04
N GLY A 85 12.33 -4.08 6.49
CA GLY A 85 11.15 -4.38 5.67
C GLY A 85 11.03 -3.44 4.47
N VAL A 86 11.19 -2.13 4.67
CA VAL A 86 11.19 -1.11 3.60
C VAL A 86 12.33 -1.38 2.61
N ALA A 87 13.55 -1.59 3.10
CA ALA A 87 14.70 -1.87 2.23
C ALA A 87 14.48 -3.14 1.39
N THR A 88 13.92 -4.19 2.00
CA THR A 88 13.58 -5.44 1.31
C THR A 88 12.48 -5.25 0.28
N GLN A 89 11.44 -4.47 0.60
CA GLN A 89 10.35 -4.13 -0.31
C GLN A 89 10.87 -3.38 -1.55
N VAL A 90 11.69 -2.34 -1.35
CA VAL A 90 12.28 -1.55 -2.44
C VAL A 90 13.14 -2.43 -3.34
N ARG A 91 14.01 -3.26 -2.75
CA ARG A 91 14.84 -4.20 -3.50
C ARG A 91 14.00 -5.19 -4.30
N TYR A 92 13.00 -5.80 -3.66
CA TYR A 92 12.09 -6.73 -4.33
C TYR A 92 11.42 -6.12 -5.56
N TYR A 93 10.87 -4.90 -5.44
CA TYR A 93 10.22 -4.26 -6.58
C TYR A 93 11.21 -3.85 -7.67
N ALA A 94 12.39 -3.34 -7.31
CA ALA A 94 13.42 -2.99 -8.28
C ALA A 94 13.86 -4.22 -9.11
N GLU A 95 14.14 -5.34 -8.43
CA GLU A 95 14.50 -6.62 -9.05
C GLU A 95 13.35 -7.17 -9.89
N LYS A 96 12.11 -7.11 -9.38
CA LYS A 96 10.93 -7.61 -10.09
C LYS A 96 10.66 -6.82 -11.36
N LEU A 97 10.77 -5.48 -11.33
CA LEU A 97 10.60 -4.64 -12.50
C LEU A 97 11.68 -4.88 -13.57
N ALA A 98 12.93 -5.05 -13.13
CA ALA A 98 14.03 -5.42 -14.03
C ALA A 98 13.78 -6.78 -14.69
N ALA A 99 13.33 -7.78 -13.92
CA ALA A 99 13.00 -9.12 -14.44
C ALA A 99 11.80 -9.11 -15.40
N LEU A 100 10.88 -8.16 -15.26
CA LEU A 100 9.75 -7.97 -16.17
C LEU A 100 10.13 -7.15 -17.43
N GLY A 101 11.37 -6.65 -17.54
CA GLY A 101 11.80 -5.79 -18.64
C GLY A 101 11.16 -4.40 -18.64
N VAL A 102 10.61 -3.95 -17.50
CA VAL A 102 9.91 -2.68 -17.39
C VAL A 102 10.91 -1.60 -16.98
N GLU A 103 11.53 -0.98 -17.98
CA GLU A 103 12.56 0.04 -17.75
C GLU A 103 11.97 1.45 -17.70
N TYR A 104 11.09 1.79 -18.65
CA TYR A 104 10.44 3.11 -18.82
C TYR A 104 8.91 3.06 -18.82
N GLY A 105 8.34 1.86 -18.68
CA GLY A 105 6.92 1.62 -18.73
C GLY A 105 6.16 2.13 -17.49
N PRO A 106 4.88 2.49 -17.62
CA PRO A 106 4.07 2.88 -16.47
C PRO A 106 3.78 1.68 -15.57
N ILE A 107 3.69 1.95 -14.27
CA ILE A 107 3.18 1.03 -13.26
C ILE A 107 1.71 1.32 -13.07
N ARG A 108 0.86 0.33 -13.39
CA ARG A 108 -0.59 0.48 -13.37
C ARG A 108 -1.23 -0.28 -12.22
N PHE A 109 -2.21 0.32 -11.60
CA PHE A 109 -3.07 -0.31 -10.60
C PHE A 109 -4.52 -0.18 -11.05
N LYS A 110 -5.24 -1.31 -11.08
CA LYS A 110 -6.66 -1.34 -11.46
C LYS A 110 -7.51 -1.81 -10.29
N SER A 111 -8.50 -1.01 -9.91
CA SER A 111 -9.50 -1.37 -8.89
C SER A 111 -10.89 -1.04 -9.41
N GLY A 112 -11.66 -2.08 -9.74
CA GLY A 112 -12.99 -1.91 -10.34
C GLY A 112 -12.90 -1.23 -11.72
N THR A 113 -13.63 -0.12 -11.88
CA THR A 113 -13.66 0.71 -13.10
C THR A 113 -12.54 1.76 -13.15
N SER A 114 -11.85 2.01 -12.03
CA SER A 114 -10.76 2.97 -11.96
C SER A 114 -9.43 2.33 -12.31
N GLU A 115 -8.67 3.00 -13.18
CA GLU A 115 -7.26 2.69 -13.45
C GLU A 115 -6.41 3.87 -13.00
N TYR A 116 -5.33 3.55 -12.28
CA TYR A 116 -4.36 4.49 -11.78
C TYR A 116 -2.98 4.11 -12.34
N SER A 117 -2.15 5.10 -12.69
CA SER A 117 -0.82 4.87 -13.23
C SER A 117 0.20 5.86 -12.67
N MET A 118 1.42 5.39 -12.46
CA MET A 118 2.58 6.22 -12.14
C MET A 118 3.83 5.71 -12.87
N SER A 119 4.87 6.51 -12.92
CA SER A 119 6.16 6.10 -13.45
C SER A 119 6.84 5.07 -12.55
N ARG A 120 7.85 4.38 -13.10
CA ARG A 120 8.72 3.47 -12.33
C ARG A 120 9.43 4.20 -11.17
N GLU A 121 9.90 5.41 -11.41
CA GLU A 121 10.62 6.21 -10.39
C GLU A 121 9.68 6.59 -9.25
N GLU A 122 8.48 7.10 -9.56
CA GLU A 122 7.46 7.39 -8.56
C GLU A 122 7.06 6.15 -7.76
N PHE A 123 6.98 4.98 -8.42
CA PHE A 123 6.65 3.73 -7.74
C PHE A 123 7.76 3.26 -6.79
N LEU A 124 9.02 3.35 -7.22
CA LEU A 124 10.15 2.99 -6.35
C LEU A 124 10.30 3.99 -5.21
N HIS A 125 10.05 5.28 -5.45
CA HIS A 125 9.99 6.29 -4.38
C HIS A 125 8.86 5.99 -3.40
N TRP A 126 7.65 5.74 -3.89
CA TRP A 126 6.51 5.31 -3.06
C TRP A 126 6.85 4.10 -2.18
N ALA A 127 7.59 3.12 -2.71
CA ALA A 127 8.02 1.94 -1.96
C ALA A 127 9.00 2.26 -0.82
N THR A 128 9.68 3.42 -0.85
CA THR A 128 10.49 3.92 0.28
C THR A 128 9.65 4.62 1.34
N GLU A 129 8.50 5.17 0.96
CA GLU A 129 7.66 5.99 1.84
C GLU A 129 6.59 5.18 2.56
N TYR A 130 6.03 4.16 1.91
CA TYR A 130 4.89 3.40 2.42
C TYR A 130 5.22 1.91 2.53
N ALA A 131 5.37 1.43 3.76
CA ALA A 131 5.46 0.01 4.07
C ALA A 131 4.05 -0.53 4.30
N ILE A 132 3.47 -1.22 3.32
CA ILE A 132 2.11 -1.74 3.44
C ILE A 132 2.15 -3.21 3.83
N ASN A 133 1.48 -3.57 4.94
CA ASN A 133 1.39 -4.95 5.41
C ASN A 133 0.36 -5.77 4.61
N VAL A 134 0.59 -5.93 3.31
CA VAL A 134 -0.20 -6.76 2.40
C VAL A 134 0.70 -7.43 1.36
N GLY A 135 0.24 -8.55 0.81
CA GLY A 135 0.92 -9.18 -0.32
C GLY A 135 0.71 -8.35 -1.59
N ILE A 136 1.78 -7.77 -2.13
CA ILE A 136 1.78 -7.03 -3.40
C ILE A 136 2.72 -7.74 -4.36
N SER A 137 2.28 -7.94 -5.59
CA SER A 137 3.08 -8.49 -6.68
C SER A 137 2.99 -7.62 -7.92
N LEU A 138 4.00 -7.72 -8.79
CA LEU A 138 4.02 -7.08 -10.10
C LEU A 138 3.96 -8.12 -11.21
N GLU A 139 3.20 -7.83 -12.26
CA GLU A 139 3.09 -8.62 -13.48
C GLU A 139 3.24 -7.74 -14.72
N VAL A 140 3.58 -8.31 -15.88
CA VAL A 140 3.59 -7.57 -17.14
C VAL A 140 2.17 -7.08 -17.45
N ALA A 141 2.02 -5.81 -17.83
CA ALA A 141 0.74 -5.27 -18.26
C ALA A 141 0.29 -5.92 -19.58
N ALA A 142 -1.02 -5.90 -19.86
CA ALA A 142 -1.58 -6.57 -21.05
C ALA A 142 -1.06 -5.99 -22.38
N ASP A 143 -0.60 -4.74 -22.38
CA ASP A 143 0.00 -4.06 -23.52
C ASP A 143 1.51 -4.30 -23.65
N ALA A 144 2.12 -5.09 -22.74
CA ALA A 144 3.55 -5.38 -22.65
C ALA A 144 4.48 -4.15 -22.49
N LEU A 145 3.91 -2.95 -22.34
CA LEU A 145 4.67 -1.69 -22.23
C LEU A 145 4.94 -1.26 -20.79
N GLY A 146 4.42 -1.98 -19.79
CA GLY A 146 4.55 -1.60 -18.38
C GLY A 146 4.27 -2.75 -17.42
N ALA A 147 4.15 -2.44 -16.14
CA ALA A 147 3.78 -3.41 -15.11
C ALA A 147 2.39 -3.14 -14.56
N ARG A 148 1.75 -4.19 -14.03
CA ARG A 148 0.52 -4.11 -13.26
C ARG A 148 0.76 -4.55 -11.83
N VAL A 149 0.33 -3.74 -10.88
CA VAL A 149 0.27 -4.07 -9.46
C VAL A 149 -0.91 -5.01 -9.20
N ARG A 150 -0.64 -6.12 -8.52
CA ARG A 150 -1.63 -7.06 -8.05
C ARG A 150 -1.55 -7.20 -6.54
N ILE A 151 -2.71 -7.10 -5.90
CA ILE A 151 -2.86 -7.41 -4.49
C ILE A 151 -3.19 -8.89 -4.37
N LEU A 152 -2.37 -9.59 -3.60
CA LEU A 152 -2.54 -11.01 -3.32
C LEU A 152 -3.44 -11.14 -2.10
N PRO A 153 -4.46 -12.01 -2.13
CA PRO A 153 -5.23 -12.32 -0.93
C PRO A 153 -4.27 -12.84 0.15
N SER A 154 -4.48 -12.41 1.40
CA SER A 154 -3.71 -12.92 2.53
C SER A 154 -3.92 -14.43 2.63
N ARG A 155 -2.88 -15.22 2.35
CA ARG A 155 -2.89 -16.66 2.61
C ARG A 155 -2.72 -16.89 4.11
N GLY A 156 -3.77 -16.59 4.87
CA GLY A 156 -4.02 -17.08 6.23
C GLY A 156 -2.80 -17.40 7.11
N ARG A 157 -1.89 -16.45 7.30
CA ARG A 157 -1.14 -16.38 8.55
C ARG A 157 -1.24 -14.95 9.08
N PRO A 158 -1.91 -14.72 10.22
CA PRO A 158 -1.79 -13.44 10.89
C PRO A 158 -0.29 -13.17 11.15
N PRO A 159 0.16 -11.91 11.13
CA PRO A 159 1.47 -11.59 11.67
C PRO A 159 1.52 -12.10 13.11
N LEU A 160 2.65 -12.71 13.45
CA LEU A 160 3.00 -13.26 14.76
C LEU A 160 2.23 -12.55 15.89
N THR A 161 1.52 -13.35 16.68
CA THR A 161 1.00 -12.95 17.98
C THR A 161 2.11 -12.20 18.72
N LEU A 162 1.86 -10.92 19.01
CA LEU A 162 2.60 -10.14 19.99
C LEU A 162 2.32 -10.67 21.39
#